data_AF-A0A6N7BGC6-F1
#
_entry.id   AF-A0A6N7BGC6-F1
#
_cell.length_a   1.000
_cell.length_b   1.000
_cell.length_c   1.000
_cell.angle_alpha   90.00
_cell.angle_beta   90.00
_cell.angle_gamma   90.00
#
_symmetry.space_group_name_H-M   'P 1'
#
loop_
_entity.id
_entity.type
_entity.pdbx_description
1 polymer ?
#
loop_
_entity_poly.entity_id
_entity_poly.type
_entity_poly.pdbx_seq_one_letter_code
_entity_poly.pdbx_strand_id
1 'polypeptide(L)' 'MEACVEAASKEAEAGSLLLLSPACASLDMYDNYEHRGKVFKQAVENLN' A
#
# COMPACT_ATOMS: atom_id res chain seq x y z
N MET A 1 -1.10 6.35 -1.65
CA MET A 1 -0.79 4.91 -1.58
C MET A 1 0.32 4.56 -2.56
N GLU A 2 0.14 4.86 -3.85
CA GLU A 2 1.12 4.59 -4.92
C GLU A 2 2.55 5.01 -4.56
N ALA A 3 2.77 6.28 -4.20
CA ALA A 3 4.09 6.76 -3.80
C ALA A 3 4.71 5.98 -2.63
N CYS A 4 3.92 5.50 -1.66
CA CYS A 4 4.42 4.70 -0.54
C CYS A 4 4.84 3.30 -1.01
N VAL A 5 4.05 2.68 -1.88
CA VAL A 5 4.33 1.36 -2.44
C VAL A 5 5.56 1.42 -3.35
N GLU A 6 5.68 2.44 -4.19
CA GLU A 6 6.86 2.66 -5.04
C GLU A 6 8.14 2.90 -4.22
N ALA A 7 8.08 3.76 -3.21
CA ALA A 7 9.23 4.03 -2.35
C ALA A 7 9.68 2.75 -1.63
N ALA A 8 8.73 2.03 -1.02
CA ALA A 8 9.01 0.80 -0.32
C ALA A 8 9.54 -0.30 -1.26
N SER A 9 9.05 -0.39 -2.51
CA SER A 9 9.58 -1.31 -3.51
C SER A 9 11.00 -0.98 -3.96
N LYS A 10 11.37 0.30 -4.01
CA LYS A 10 12.73 0.74 -4.37
C LYS A 10 13.74 0.42 -3.25
N GLU A 11 13.30 0.42 -2.00
CA GLU A 11 14.12 0.14 -0.83
C GLU A 11 14.15 -1.35 -0.46
N ALA A 12 13.18 -2.15 -0.93
CA ALA A 12 13.07 -3.56 -0.60
C ALA A 12 14.16 -4.41 -1.28
N GLU A 13 14.76 -5.31 -0.51
CA GLU A 13 15.65 -6.35 -1.02
C GLU A 13 14.89 -7.65 -1.31
N ALA A 14 15.50 -8.55 -2.09
CA ALA A 14 14.94 -9.87 -2.35
C ALA A 14 14.67 -10.63 -1.03
N GLY A 15 13.41 -11.09 -0.86
CA GLY A 15 12.96 -11.75 0.37
C GLY A 15 12.29 -10.82 1.39
N SER A 16 12.21 -9.51 1.12
CA SER A 16 11.49 -8.56 1.97
C SER A 16 9.97 -8.75 1.93
N LEU A 17 9.29 -8.36 3.02
CA LEU A 17 7.83 -8.32 3.12
C LEU A 17 7.33 -6.88 3.22
N LEU A 18 6.44 -6.49 2.32
CA LEU A 18 5.69 -5.24 2.40
C LEU A 18 4.35 -5.47 3.12
N LEU A 19 4.12 -4.79 4.24
CA LEU A 19 2.89 -4.91 5.04
C LEU A 19 2.14 -3.57 5.11
N LEU A 20 0.86 -3.58 4.71
CA LEU A 20 -0.06 -2.48 4.99
C LEU A 20 -0.66 -2.63 6.40
N SER A 21 -0.15 -1.87 7.38
CA SER A 21 -0.68 -1.82 8.75
C SER A 21 -0.79 -0.37 9.27
N PRO A 22 -1.82 0.38 8.85
CA PRO A 22 -1.88 1.83 9.04
C PRO A 22 -2.25 2.30 10.45
N ALA A 23 -2.64 1.40 11.36
CA ALA A 23 -3.05 1.67 12.76
C ALA A 23 -4.17 2.73 12.96
N CYS A 24 -4.70 3.31 11.88
CA CYS A 24 -5.65 4.42 11.87
C CYS A 24 -6.89 4.10 11.02
N ALA A 25 -7.99 4.80 11.33
CA ALA A 25 -9.18 4.83 10.47
C ALA A 25 -8.82 5.34 9.07
N SER A 26 -9.56 4.89 8.05
CA SER A 26 -9.28 5.19 6.64
C SER A 26 -10.06 6.39 6.08
N LEU A 27 -10.97 6.97 6.88
CA LEU A 27 -12.03 7.86 6.43
C LEU A 27 -11.55 9.27 6.05
N ASP A 28 -10.29 9.58 6.32
CA ASP A 28 -9.63 10.82 5.94
C ASP A 28 -9.29 10.87 4.44
N MET A 29 -8.93 9.73 3.85
CA MET A 29 -8.45 9.63 2.46
C MET A 29 -9.19 8.57 1.62
N TYR A 30 -10.01 7.72 2.24
CA TYR A 30 -10.69 6.60 1.58
C TYR A 30 -12.11 6.41 2.12
N ASP A 31 -13.00 5.84 1.31
CA ASP A 31 -14.40 5.61 1.70
C ASP A 31 -14.54 4.63 2.86
N ASN A 32 -13.65 3.65 2.97
CA ASN A 32 -13.61 2.63 4.01
C ASN A 32 -12.26 1.88 3.98
N TYR A 33 -12.09 0.94 4.90
CA TYR A 33 -10.84 0.19 5.03
C TYR A 33 -10.62 -0.76 3.85
N GLU A 34 -11.70 -1.30 3.24
CA GLU A 34 -11.64 -2.12 2.04
C GLU A 34 -11.19 -1.32 0.82
N HIS A 35 -11.67 -0.09 0.67
CA HIS A 35 -11.24 0.81 -0.40
C HIS A 35 -9.74 1.09 -0.26
N ARG A 36 -9.25 1.42 0.94
CA ARG A 36 -7.80 1.57 1.21
C ARG A 36 -7.01 0.32 0.84
N GLY A 37 -7.52 -0.88 1.18
CA GLY A 37 -6.90 -2.15 0.82
C GLY A 37 -6.88 -2.42 -0.69
N LYS A 38 -7.96 -2.09 -1.41
CA LYS A 38 -8.02 -2.19 -2.88
C LYS A 38 -7.00 -1.28 -3.55
N VAL A 39 -6.87 -0.03 -3.08
CA VAL A 39 -5.87 0.91 -3.61
C VAL A 39 -4.45 0.39 -3.37
N PHE A 40 -4.17 -0.21 -2.20
CA PHE A 40 -2.87 -0.83 -1.94
C PHE A 40 -2.60 -2.01 -2.88
N LYS A 41 -3.57 -2.91 -3.05
CA LYS A 41 -3.44 -4.04 -3.98
C LYS A 41 -3.16 -3.55 -5.41
N GLN A 42 -3.91 -2.57 -5.89
CA GLN A 42 -3.71 -1.99 -7.22
C GLN A 42 -2.32 -1.37 -7.37
N ALA A 43 -1.87 -0.63 -6.36
CA ALA A 43 -0.53 -0.02 -6.37
C ALA A 43 0.58 -1.07 -6.44
N VAL A 44 0.42 -2.22 -5.77
CA VAL A 44 1.36 -3.34 -5.86
C VAL A 44 1.30 -4.03 -7.22
N GLU A 45 0.11 -4.22 -7.79
CA GLU A 45 -0.06 -4.82 -9.12
C GLU A 45 0.58 -3.97 -10.23
N ASN A 46 0.55 -2.64 -10.09
CA ASN A 46 1.16 -1.68 -11.02
C ASN A 46 2.70 -1.65 -10.99
N LEU A 47 3.36 -2.36 -10.06
CA LEU A 47 4.83 -2.47 -10.03
C LEU A 47 5.39 -3.52 -11.02
N ASN A 48 4.54 -4.38 -11.58
CA ASN A 48 4.91 -5.44 -12.53
C ASN A 48 4.64 -5.03 -13.98
#